data_AF-A0A951PWU2-F1
#
_entry.id   AF-A0A951PWU2-F1
#
_cell.length_a   1.000
_cell.length_b   1.000
_cell.length_c   1.000
_cell.angle_alpha   90.00
_cell.angle_beta   90.00
_cell.angle_gamma   90.00
#
_symmetry.space_group_name_H-M   'P 1'
#
loop_
_entity.id
_entity.type
_entity.pdbx_description
1 polymer ?
#
loop_
_entity_poly.entity_id
_entity_poly.type
_entity_poly.pdbx_seq_one_letter_code
_entity_poly.pdbx_strand_id
1 'polypeptide(L)' 'MRVLFDTHTFLWWITDSSRLSFTVRSIISDANNKLFFSAASGWEIAIKANTLANLRG' A
#
# COMPACT_ATOMS: atom_id res chain seq x y z
N MET A 1 16.57 -6.88 2.78
CA MET A 1 15.75 -7.03 4.02
C MET A 1 14.39 -7.63 3.69
N ARG A 2 13.61 -8.11 4.68
CA ARG A 2 12.18 -8.44 4.49
C ARG A 2 11.33 -7.33 5.09
N VAL A 3 10.42 -6.75 4.30
CA VAL A 3 9.61 -5.60 4.70
C VAL A 3 8.15 -5.92 4.46
N LEU A 4 7.31 -5.71 5.46
CA LEU A 4 5.86 -5.88 5.36
C LEU A 4 5.22 -4.49 5.37
N PHE A 5 4.47 -4.16 4.33
CA PHE A 5 3.70 -2.92 4.31
C PHE A 5 2.43 -3.05 5.13
N ASP A 6 2.12 -2.00 5.87
CA ASP A 6 0.77 -1.74 6.33
C ASP A 6 -0.10 -1.21 5.17
N THR A 7 -1.40 -1.09 5.41
CA THR A 7 -2.38 -0.60 4.43
C THR A 7 -2.11 0.83 3.95
N HIS A 8 -1.79 1.78 4.83
CA HIS A 8 -1.56 3.18 4.44
C HIS A 8 -0.27 3.34 3.63
N THR A 9 0.80 2.63 4.00
CA THR A 9 2.06 2.65 3.24
C THR A 9 1.85 2.11 1.84
N PHE A 10 1.15 0.97 1.70
CA PHE A 10 0.81 0.41 0.39
C PHE A 10 -0.02 1.39 -0.45
N LEU A 11 -1.06 1.98 0.12
CA LEU A 11 -1.92 2.94 -0.58
C LEU A 11 -1.15 4.18 -1.03
N TRP A 12 -0.31 4.75 -0.17
CA TRP A 12 0.51 5.91 -0.54
C TRP A 12 1.52 5.58 -1.63
N TRP A 13 2.05 4.36 -1.66
CA TRP A 13 2.96 3.93 -2.70
C TRP A 13 2.27 3.83 -4.06
N ILE A 14 1.14 3.11 -4.15
CA ILE A 14 0.44 2.92 -5.44
C ILE A 14 -0.24 4.18 -5.96
N THR A 15 -0.42 5.20 -5.11
CA THR A 15 -1.00 6.50 -5.49
C THR A 15 0.05 7.61 -5.66
N ASP A 16 1.34 7.28 -5.55
CA ASP A 16 2.47 8.23 -5.52
C ASP A 16 2.23 9.44 -4.59
N SER A 17 1.71 9.16 -3.41
CA SER A 17 1.41 10.18 -2.40
C SER A 17 2.70 10.83 -1.89
N SER A 18 2.67 12.16 -1.73
CA SER A 18 3.74 12.94 -1.08
C SER A 18 3.94 12.60 0.40
N ARG A 19 2.97 11.91 1.01
CA ARG A 19 3.06 11.42 2.40
C ARG A 19 3.98 10.21 2.56
N LEU A 20 4.37 9.57 1.45
CA LEU A 20 5.32 8.45 1.49
C LEU A 20 6.73 8.97 1.79
N SER A 21 7.28 8.57 2.93
CA SER A 21 8.59 9.05 3.39
C SER A 21 9.71 8.64 2.43
N PHE A 22 10.77 9.45 2.40
CA PHE A 22 11.97 9.17 1.60
C PHE A 22 12.58 7.81 1.96
N THR A 23 12.64 7.46 3.25
CA THR A 23 13.15 6.16 3.71
C THR A 23 12.39 5.00 3.10
N VAL A 24 11.06 5.07 3.05
CA VAL A 24 10.25 4.00 2.46
C VAL A 24 10.46 3.92 0.94
N ARG A 25 10.58 5.07 0.25
CA ARG A 25 10.93 5.11 -1.18
C ARG A 25 12.29 4.45 -1.46
N SER A 26 13.30 4.69 -0.63
CA SER A 26 14.61 4.04 -0.73
C SER A 26 14.54 2.53 -0.49
N ILE A 27 13.74 2.09 0.48
CA ILE A 27 13.53 0.65 0.75
C ILE A 27 12.85 -0.05 -0.44
N ILE A 28 11.84 0.60 -1.03
CA ILE A 28 11.08 0.07 -2.17
C ILE A 28 11.94 -0.04 -3.43
N SER A 29 12.82 0.94 -3.66
CA SER A 29 13.66 1.00 -4.87
C SER A 29 14.86 0.06 -4.85
N ASP A 30 15.27 -0.43 -3.67
CA ASP A 30 16.34 -1.41 -3.54
C ASP A 30 15.84 -2.84 -3.82
N ALA A 31 16.27 -3.41 -4.95
CA ALA A 31 15.91 -4.75 -5.40
C ALA A 31 16.38 -5.88 -4.47
N ASN A 32 17.30 -5.62 -3.53
CA ASN A 32 17.72 -6.59 -2.52
C ASN A 32 16.68 -6.74 -1.38
N ASN A 33 15.64 -5.91 -1.36
CA ASN A 33 14.55 -6.00 -0.42
C ASN A 33 13.43 -6.90 -0.95
N LYS A 34 12.99 -7.84 -0.12
CA LYS A 34 11.76 -8.60 -0.33
C LYS A 34 10.62 -7.87 0.33
N LEU A 35 9.71 -7.36 -0.50
CA LEU A 35 8.52 -6.64 -0.07
C LEU A 35 7.34 -7.60 0.05
N PHE A 36 6.61 -7.50 1.14
CA PHE A 36 5.42 -8.29 1.44
C PHE A 36 4.24 -7.37 1.68
N PHE A 37 3.05 -7.86 1.35
CA PHE A 37 1.80 -7.22 1.67
C PHE A 37 0.79 -8.27 2.13
N SER A 38 -0.04 -7.93 3.11
CA SER A 38 -1.03 -8.84 3.67
C SER A 38 -2.18 -9.06 2.69
N ALA A 39 -2.50 -10.33 2.40
CA ALA A 39 -3.68 -10.68 1.61
C ALA A 39 -4.98 -10.21 2.27
N ALA A 40 -5.06 -10.27 3.60
CA ALA A 40 -6.22 -9.77 4.35
C ALA A 40 -6.39 -8.25 4.18
N SER A 41 -5.29 -7.49 4.27
CA SER A 41 -5.32 -6.05 4.01
C SER A 41 -5.75 -5.73 2.58
N GLY A 42 -5.32 -6.51 1.59
CA GLY A 42 -5.79 -6.38 0.21
C GLY A 42 -7.29 -6.61 0.04
N TRP A 43 -7.83 -7.65 0.68
CA TRP A 43 -9.27 -7.95 0.66
C TRP A 43 -10.11 -6.83 1.31
N GLU A 44 -9.66 -6.31 2.46
CA GLU A 44 -10.34 -5.17 3.12
C GLU A 44 -10.36 -3.91 2.25
N ILE A 45 -9.26 -3.61 1.56
CA ILE A 45 -9.19 -2.48 0.62
C ILE A 45 -10.22 -2.67 -0.50
N ALA A 46 -10.29 -3.87 -1.10
CA ALA A 46 -11.20 -4.15 -2.21
C ALA A 46 -12.67 -3.95 -1.81
N ILE A 47 -13.07 -4.44 -0.63
CA ILE A 47 -14.43 -4.25 -0.13
C ILE A 47 -14.73 -2.78 0.14
N LYS A 48 -13.85 -2.08 0.85
CA LYS A 48 -14.06 -0.65 1.18
C LYS A 48 -14.12 0.21 -0.09
N ALA A 49 -13.26 -0.05 -1.07
CA ALA A 49 -13.28 0.66 -2.35
C ALA A 49 -14.59 0.45 -3.11
N ASN A 50 -15.10 -0.78 -3.15
CA ASN A 50 -16.36 -1.10 -3.81
C ASN A 50 -17.56 -0.45 -3.09
N THR A 51 -17.64 -0.57 -1.76
CA THR A 51 -18.71 0.07 -0.98
C THR A 51 -18.72 1.58 -1.16
N LEU A 52 -17.55 2.23 -1.15
CA LEU A 52 -17.45 3.68 -1.37
C LEU A 52 -17.85 4.09 -2.80
N ALA A 53 -17.58 3.26 -3.81
CA ALA A 53 -18.01 3.53 -5.18
C ALA A 53 -19.55 3.49 -5.29
N ASN A 54 -20.20 2.53 -4.64
CA ASN A 54 -21.65 2.37 -4.68
C ASN A 54 -22.41 3.47 -3.92
N LEU A 55 -21.79 4.10 -2.91
CA LEU A 55 -22.37 5.22 -2.17
C LEU A 55 -22.25 6.58 -2.89
N ARG A 56 -21.50 6.65 -3.99
CA ARG A 56 -21.27 7.86 -4.77
C ARG A 56 -22.16 7.96 -6.04
N GLY A 57 -22.97 6.93 -6.31
CA GLY A 57 -23.94 6.90 -7.40
C GLY A 57 -25.36 7.21 -6.94
#